data_AF-A0A3M2I6P8-F1
#
_entry.id   AF-A0A3M2I6P8-F1
#
_cell.length_a   1.000
_cell.length_b   1.000
_cell.length_c   1.000
_cell.angle_alpha   90.00
_cell.angle_beta   90.00
_cell.angle_gamma   90.00
#
_symmetry.space_group_name_H-M   'P 1'
#
loop_
_entity.id
_entity.type
_entity.pdbx_description
1 polymer ?
#
loop_
_entity_poly.entity_id
_entity_poly.type
_entity_poly.pdbx_seq_one_letter_code
_entity_poly.pdbx_strand_id
1 'polypeptide(L)'
;MLDAKIEEALNQQIAHEAHASNFYLAVASWCEQKGFDGTASFFYKQSEEEREHMMKIFRYVNENEGHALAPAVEQPPHDFPSYRSL
;
A
#
# COMPACT_ATOMS: atom_id res chain seq x y z
N MET A 1 -17.93 18.18 6.90
CA MET A 1 -17.13 18.60 5.74
C MET A 1 -15.67 18.85 6.14
N LEU A 2 -14.75 18.09 5.54
CA LEU A 2 -13.29 18.25 5.71
C LEU A 2 -12.79 19.57 5.10
N ASP A 3 -11.71 20.11 5.66
CA ASP A 3 -10.97 21.19 5.01
C ASP A 3 -10.32 20.65 3.72
N ALA A 4 -10.35 21.44 2.65
CA ALA A 4 -9.88 21.02 1.33
C ALA A 4 -8.40 20.57 1.34
N LYS A 5 -7.53 21.21 2.13
CA LYS A 5 -6.12 20.82 2.22
C LYS A 5 -5.94 19.49 2.94
N ILE A 6 -6.78 19.24 3.95
CA ILE A 6 -6.77 17.99 4.70
C ILE A 6 -7.30 16.85 3.83
N GLU A 7 -8.39 17.08 3.09
CA GLU A 7 -8.94 16.10 2.15
C GLU A 7 -7.93 15.72 1.06
N GLU A 8 -7.23 16.71 0.49
CA GLU A 8 -6.16 16.48 -0.49
C GLU A 8 -5.01 15.64 0.12
N ALA A 9 -4.54 16.01 1.31
CA ALA A 9 -3.47 15.26 1.99
C ALA A 9 -3.88 13.82 2.34
N LEU A 10 -5.14 13.60 2.74
CA LEU A 10 -5.66 12.25 3.01
C LEU A 10 -5.76 11.42 1.74
N ASN A 11 -6.17 12.01 0.61
CA ASN A 11 -6.17 11.33 -0.68
C ASN A 11 -4.75 10.99 -1.17
N GLN A 12 -3.76 11.87 -0.91
CA GLN A 12 -2.35 11.55 -1.15
C GLN A 12 -1.89 10.38 -0.27
N GLN A 13 -2.28 10.35 1.01
CA GLN A 13 -1.95 9.23 1.89
C GLN A 13 -2.59 7.91 1.41
N ILE A 14 -3.85 7.93 0.96
CA ILE A 14 -4.49 6.75 0.34
C ILE A 14 -3.64 6.21 -0.82
N ALA A 15 -3.09 7.08 -1.67
CA ALA A 15 -2.20 6.68 -2.75
C ALA A 15 -0.88 6.06 -2.25
N HIS A 16 -0.30 6.62 -1.19
CA HIS A 16 0.91 6.07 -0.57
C HIS A 16 0.68 4.68 0.02
N GLU A 17 -0.40 4.46 0.76
CA GLU A 17 -0.73 3.14 1.33
C GLU A 17 -1.04 2.12 0.24
N ALA A 18 -1.74 2.52 -0.83
CA ALA A 18 -2.02 1.66 -1.98
C ALA A 18 -0.73 1.21 -2.69
N HIS A 19 0.21 2.15 -2.87
CA HIS A 19 1.52 1.84 -3.44
C HIS A 19 2.34 0.92 -2.52
N ALA A 20 2.37 1.19 -1.21
CA ALA A 20 3.08 0.35 -0.24
C ALA A 20 2.52 -1.09 -0.21
N SER A 21 1.18 -1.24 -0.21
CA SER A 21 0.52 -2.53 -0.27
C SER A 21 0.92 -3.32 -1.52
N ASN A 22 0.89 -2.70 -2.70
CA ASN A 22 1.30 -3.34 -3.95
C ASN A 22 2.80 -3.62 -4.01
N PHE A 23 3.63 -2.74 -3.47
CA PHE A 23 5.07 -2.95 -3.39
C PHE A 23 5.41 -4.18 -2.54
N TYR A 24 4.87 -4.29 -1.33
CA TYR A 24 5.10 -5.46 -0.48
C TYR A 24 4.53 -6.74 -1.08
N LEU A 25 3.44 -6.67 -1.85
CA LEU A 25 2.94 -7.81 -2.59
C LEU A 25 3.96 -8.30 -3.64
N ALA A 26 4.59 -7.38 -4.37
CA ALA A 26 5.62 -7.71 -5.35
C ALA A 26 6.88 -8.29 -4.68
N VAL A 27 7.29 -7.73 -3.54
CA VAL A 27 8.41 -8.25 -2.74
C VAL A 27 8.10 -9.65 -2.22
N ALA A 28 6.89 -9.89 -1.70
CA ALA A 28 6.47 -11.20 -1.21
C ALA A 28 6.55 -12.26 -2.32
N SER A 29 6.02 -11.94 -3.50
CA SER A 29 6.08 -12.82 -4.67
C SER A 29 7.52 -13.12 -5.11
N TRP A 30 8.39 -12.11 -5.12
CA TRP A 30 9.81 -12.30 -5.43
C TRP A 30 10.50 -13.19 -4.40
N CYS A 31 10.27 -12.98 -3.10
CA CYS A 31 10.82 -13.81 -2.03
C CYS A 31 10.38 -15.28 -2.15
N GLU A 32 9.11 -15.51 -2.47
CA GLU A 32 8.56 -16.86 -2.69
C GLU A 32 9.24 -17.55 -3.89
N GLN A 33 9.44 -16.82 -4.99
CA GLN A 33 10.17 -17.36 -6.15
C GLN A 33 11.63 -17.72 -5.81
N LYS A 34 12.27 -17.01 -4.87
CA LYS A 34 13.64 -17.31 -4.42
C LYS A 34 13.72 -18.37 -3.31
N GLY A 35 12.60 -18.88 -2.82
CA GLY A 35 12.55 -19.86 -1.72
C GLY A 35 12.77 -19.26 -0.32
N PHE A 36 12.49 -17.97 -0.15
CA PHE A 36 12.56 -17.26 1.13
C PHE A 36 11.19 -17.23 1.83
N ASP A 37 10.59 -18.40 2.07
CA ASP A 37 9.18 -18.55 2.44
C ASP A 37 8.76 -17.76 3.70
N GLY A 38 9.64 -17.70 4.72
CA GLY A 38 9.38 -16.92 5.94
C GLY A 38 9.33 -15.41 5.68
N THR A 39 10.21 -14.91 4.82
CA THR A 39 10.24 -13.51 4.39
C THR A 39 9.06 -13.19 3.49
N ALA A 40 8.70 -14.10 2.58
CA ALA A 40 7.51 -13.97 1.75
C ALA A 40 6.24 -13.82 2.61
N SER A 41 6.07 -14.71 3.60
CA SER A 41 4.94 -14.66 4.54
C SER A 41 4.87 -13.34 5.31
N PHE A 42 6.01 -12.79 5.73
CA PHE A 42 6.08 -11.48 6.37
C PHE A 42 5.57 -10.37 5.43
N PHE A 43 6.06 -10.32 4.18
CA PHE A 43 5.67 -9.27 3.24
C PHE A 43 4.24 -9.41 2.73
N TYR A 44 3.70 -10.62 2.61
CA TYR A 44 2.25 -10.80 2.38
C TYR A 44 1.42 -10.17 3.52
N LYS A 45 1.84 -10.36 4.77
CA LYS A 45 1.18 -9.73 5.92
C LYS A 45 1.31 -8.20 5.89
N GLN A 46 2.49 -7.68 5.56
CA GLN A 46 2.69 -6.23 5.41
C GLN A 46 1.82 -5.64 4.28
N SER A 47 1.70 -6.33 3.15
CA SER A 47 0.82 -5.91 2.04
C SER A 47 -0.64 -5.76 2.50
N GLU A 48 -1.14 -6.71 3.30
CA GLU A 48 -2.48 -6.63 3.89
C GLU A 48 -2.61 -5.52 4.94
N GLU A 49 -1.59 -5.31 5.79
CA GLU A 49 -1.59 -4.22 6.79
C GLU A 49 -1.69 -2.83 6.12
N GLU A 50 -0.92 -2.57 5.05
CA GLU A 50 -1.02 -1.30 4.33
C GLU A 50 -2.36 -1.15 3.59
N ARG A 51 -2.95 -2.26 3.14
CA ARG A 51 -4.30 -2.24 2.57
C ARG A 51 -5.34 -1.86 3.63
N GLU A 52 -5.20 -2.36 4.85
CA GLU A 52 -6.06 -1.97 5.98
C GLU A 52 -5.90 -0.49 6.33
N HIS A 53 -4.67 0.03 6.34
CA HIS A 53 -4.38 1.46 6.53
C HIS A 53 -5.07 2.32 5.46
N MET A 54 -4.89 1.96 4.19
CA MET A 54 -5.56 2.62 3.05
C MET A 54 -7.07 2.67 3.26
N MET A 55 -7.69 1.52 3.57
CA MET A 55 -9.14 1.41 3.72
C MET A 55 -9.67 2.22 4.92
N LYS A 56 -8.90 2.31 6.01
CA LYS A 56 -9.26 3.12 7.17
C LYS A 56 -9.33 4.60 6.81
N ILE A 57 -8.33 5.11 6.09
CA ILE A 57 -8.30 6.51 5.64
C ILE A 57 -9.42 6.76 4.61
N PHE A 58 -9.61 5.84 3.67
CA PHE A 58 -10.65 5.92 2.66
C PHE A 58 -12.05 6.05 3.27
N ARG A 59 -12.36 5.23 4.28
CA ARG A 59 -13.64 5.31 5.01
C ARG A 59 -13.74 6.60 5.81
N TYR A 60 -12.68 6.99 6.52
CA TYR A 60 -12.65 8.22 7.30
C TYR A 60 -12.96 9.46 6.45
N VAL A 61 -12.37 9.59 5.25
CA VAL A 61 -12.67 10.71 4.33
C VAL A 61 -14.15 10.76 3.99
N ASN A 62 -14.74 9.62 3.59
CA ASN A 62 -16.15 9.53 3.21
C ASN A 62 -17.09 9.80 4.40
N GLU A 63 -16.76 9.31 5.59
CA GLU A 63 -17.53 9.53 6.84
C GLU A 63 -17.57 11.01 7.25
N ASN A 64 -16.58 11.81 6.84
CA ASN A 64 -16.48 13.23 7.18
C ASN A 64 -16.94 14.16 6.03
N GLU A 65 -17.76 13.63 5.11
CA GLU A 65 -18.34 14.33 3.96
C GLU A 65 -17.30 14.84 2.94
N GLY A 66 -16.13 14.19 2.87
CA GLY A 66 -15.17 14.35 1.77
C GLY A 66 -15.35 13.27 0.70
N HIS A 67 -14.54 13.32 -0.37
CA HIS A 67 -14.53 12.31 -1.41
C HIS A 67 -13.19 11.55 -1.44
N ALA A 68 -13.21 10.30 -1.00
CA ALA A 68 -12.05 9.42 -1.13
C ALA A 68 -11.91 8.94 -2.58
N LEU A 69 -10.71 9.12 -3.15
CA LEU A 69 -10.39 8.75 -4.51
C LEU A 69 -9.59 7.45 -4.53
N ALA A 70 -10.06 6.48 -5.31
CA ALA A 70 -9.27 5.28 -5.58
C ALA A 70 -8.09 5.67 -6.49
N PRO A 71 -6.83 5.50 -6.05
CA PRO A 71 -5.68 5.97 -6.79
C PRO A 71 -5.32 5.00 -7.93
N ALA A 72 -4.69 5.53 -8.97
CA ALA A 72 -3.87 4.68 -9.83
C ALA A 72 -2.65 4.23 -9.03
N VAL A 73 -2.25 2.96 -9.18
CA VAL A 73 -1.04 2.44 -8.55
C VAL A 73 -0.06 2.08 -9.65
N GLU A 74 1.12 2.70 -9.61
CA GLU A 74 2.21 2.35 -10.52
C GLU A 74 2.64 0.90 -10.32
N GLN A 75 3.01 0.23 -11.40
CA GLN A 75 3.44 -1.16 -11.35
C GLN A 75 4.75 -1.26 -10.52
N PRO A 76 4.76 -1.97 -9.37
CA PRO A 76 5.99 -2.15 -8.61
C PRO A 76 7.02 -2.99 -9.39
N PRO A 77 8.32 -2.87 -9.08
CA PRO A 77 9.36 -3.69 -9.66
C PRO A 77 9.10 -5.19 -9.48
N HIS A 78 9.53 -5.99 -10.45
CA HIS A 78 9.38 -7.46 -10.39
C HIS A 78 10.68 -8.17 -10.01
N ASP A 79 11.81 -7.46 -10.03
CA ASP A 79 13.11 -8.00 -9.63
C ASP A 79 13.79 -7.07 -8.64
N PHE A 80 14.34 -7.70 -7.60
CA PHE A 80 15.02 -7.04 -6.49
C PHE A 80 16.45 -7.60 -6.42
N PRO A 81 17.50 -6.76 -6.53
CA PRO A 81 18.88 -7.23 -6.68
C PRO A 81 19.35 -8.18 -5.57
N SER A 82 18.87 -7.99 -4.35
CA SER A 82 19.08 -8.89 -3.22
C SER A 82 18.06 -8.62 -2.11
N TYR A 83 17.95 -9.51 -1.13
CA TYR A 83 17.17 -9.24 0.09
C TYR A 83 17.66 -8.00 0.87
N ARG A 84 18.89 -7.52 0.62
CA ARG A 84 19.45 -6.30 1.26
C ARG A 84 19.05 -5.01 0.57
N SER A 85 18.45 -5.11 -0.63
CA SER A 85 17.93 -3.98 -1.39
C SER A 85 16.41 -3.89 -1.36
N LEU A 86 15.78 -4.76 -0.56
CA LEU A 86 14.39 -4.65 -0.10
C LEU A 86 14.33 -3.60 1.01
#